data_AF-A0AAN0LZ28-F1
#
_entry.id   AF-A0AAN0LZ28-F1
#
_cell.length_a   1.000
_cell.length_b   1.000
_cell.length_c   1.000
_cell.angle_alpha   90.00
_cell.angle_beta   90.00
_cell.angle_gamma   90.00
#
_symmetry.space_group_name_H-M   'P 1'
#
loop_
_entity.id
_entity.type
_entity.pdbx_description
1 polymer ?
#
loop_
_entity_poly.entity_id
_entity_poly.type
_entity_poly.pdbx_seq_one_letter_code
_entity_poly.pdbx_strand_id
1 'polypeptide(L)'
;MIANSKQSFQVVDTLIQSISDRRDVDRLPNTIKARQIITDNVEPYDEIEPEQILKEIFEDIDEHEASPIHNAFEANNVTDLINLKLMNKTATIKKHRIRTESGIEIILPLDILDVQNIIDIKTDINGRVSIELKDIGKIVEE
;
A
#
# COMPACT_ATOMS: atom_id res chain seq x y z
N MET A 1 7.29 -23.76 -6.12
CA MET A 1 6.50 -23.06 -7.15
C MET A 1 6.74 -21.58 -6.92
N ILE A 2 7.24 -20.85 -7.92
CA ILE A 2 7.50 -19.41 -7.77
C ILE A 2 6.17 -18.65 -7.74
N ALA A 3 6.02 -17.70 -6.82
CA ALA A 3 4.85 -16.85 -6.70
C ALA A 3 4.73 -15.90 -7.90
N ASN A 4 3.52 -15.73 -8.45
CA ASN A 4 3.31 -14.72 -9.49
C ASN A 4 3.36 -13.28 -8.93
N SER A 5 3.37 -12.27 -9.80
CA SER A 5 3.47 -10.86 -9.40
C SER A 5 2.42 -10.43 -8.36
N LYS A 6 1.18 -10.93 -8.47
CA LYS A 6 0.11 -10.64 -7.52
C LYS A 6 0.38 -11.26 -6.16
N GLN A 7 0.77 -12.54 -6.13
CA GLN A 7 1.09 -13.25 -4.89
C GLN A 7 2.31 -12.62 -4.20
N SER A 8 3.34 -12.28 -4.98
CA SER A 8 4.54 -11.60 -4.49
C SER A 8 4.20 -10.23 -3.89
N PHE A 9 3.36 -9.43 -4.55
CA PHE A 9 2.91 -8.17 -3.99
C PHE A 9 2.06 -8.34 -2.71
N GLN A 10 1.28 -9.42 -2.58
CA GLN A 10 0.55 -9.71 -1.34
C GLN A 10 1.49 -9.98 -0.15
N VAL A 11 2.63 -10.63 -0.41
CA VAL A 11 3.67 -10.81 0.62
C VAL A 11 4.28 -9.46 1.00
N VAL A 12 4.58 -8.62 0.01
CA VAL A 12 5.05 -7.23 0.24
C VAL A 12 4.04 -6.43 1.07
N ASP A 13 2.75 -6.44 0.72
CA ASP A 13 1.69 -5.74 1.46
C ASP A 13 1.57 -6.25 2.92
N THR A 14 1.75 -7.54 3.14
CA THR A 14 1.76 -8.14 4.49
C THR A 14 2.98 -7.69 5.30
N LEU A 15 4.15 -7.61 4.66
CA LEU A 15 5.37 -7.09 5.30
C LEU A 15 5.23 -5.61 5.64
N ILE A 16 4.64 -4.81 4.76
CA ILE A 16 4.35 -3.40 5.00
C ILE A 16 3.48 -3.22 6.25
N GLN A 17 2.41 -4.01 6.38
CA GLN A 17 1.57 -3.96 7.58
C GLN A 17 2.34 -4.36 8.84
N SER A 18 3.12 -5.44 8.75
CA SER A 18 3.91 -5.96 9.88
C SER A 18 5.00 -4.99 10.35
N ILE A 19 5.67 -4.31 9.41
CA ILE A 19 6.70 -3.30 9.72
C ILE A 19 6.04 -2.05 10.30
N SER A 20 4.93 -1.60 9.72
CA SER A 20 4.17 -0.46 10.23
C SER A 20 3.75 -0.67 11.69
N ASP A 21 3.28 -1.88 12.03
CA ASP A 21 2.95 -2.25 13.41
C ASP A 21 4.14 -2.19 14.36
N ARG A 22 5.29 -2.75 13.94
CA ARG A 22 6.49 -2.77 14.78
C ARG A 22 7.04 -1.37 15.03
N ARG A 23 6.90 -0.48 14.05
CA ARG A 23 7.33 0.92 14.13
C ARG A 23 6.29 1.83 14.80
N ASP A 24 5.12 1.31 15.17
CA ASP A 24 3.99 2.08 15.71
C ASP A 24 3.59 3.26 14.79
N VAL A 25 3.53 3.00 13.48
CA VAL A 25 3.11 3.96 12.45
C VAL A 25 1.86 3.48 11.71
N ASP A 26 1.12 4.41 11.13
CA ASP A 26 -0.12 4.10 10.44
C ASP A 26 0.09 3.19 9.21
N ARG A 27 -0.66 2.07 9.16
CA ARG A 27 -0.61 1.12 8.03
C ARG A 27 -1.15 1.72 6.73
N LEU A 28 -2.21 2.51 6.83
CA LEU A 28 -2.98 2.95 5.67
C LEU A 28 -2.14 3.81 4.70
N PRO A 29 -1.42 4.85 5.14
CA PRO A 29 -0.55 5.63 4.26
C PRO A 29 0.48 4.75 3.54
N ASN A 30 1.07 3.77 4.23
CA ASN A 30 2.08 2.87 3.67
C ASN A 30 1.48 1.91 2.64
N THR A 31 0.30 1.33 2.90
CA THR A 31 -0.42 0.49 1.91
C THR A 31 -0.85 1.30 0.68
N ILE A 32 -1.26 2.55 0.86
CA ILE A 32 -1.60 3.44 -0.26
C ILE A 32 -0.34 3.73 -1.10
N LYS A 33 0.76 4.11 -0.44
CA LYS A 33 2.05 4.38 -1.10
C LYS A 33 2.52 3.18 -1.91
N ALA A 34 2.43 1.97 -1.35
CA ALA A 34 2.80 0.74 -2.04
C ALA A 34 2.06 0.51 -3.37
N ARG A 35 0.77 0.85 -3.41
CA ARG A 35 -0.05 0.72 -4.62
C ARG A 35 0.20 1.87 -5.59
N GLN A 36 0.45 3.09 -5.08
CA GLN A 36 0.86 4.23 -5.89
C GLN A 36 2.20 3.98 -6.58
N ILE A 37 3.17 3.37 -5.90
CA ILE A 37 4.43 2.94 -6.52
C ILE A 37 4.15 2.07 -7.75
N ILE A 38 3.15 1.19 -7.73
CA ILE A 38 2.78 0.41 -8.91
C ILE A 38 2.15 1.29 -10.00
N THR A 39 1.19 2.15 -9.65
CA THR A 39 0.46 2.96 -10.64
C THR A 39 1.35 4.02 -11.29
N ASP A 40 2.29 4.59 -10.54
CA ASP A 40 3.14 5.70 -10.97
C ASP A 40 4.32 5.20 -11.80
N ASN A 41 4.81 3.99 -11.51
CA ASN A 41 5.95 3.40 -12.21
C ASN A 41 5.59 2.55 -13.43
N VAL A 42 4.31 2.29 -13.71
CA VAL A 42 3.89 1.41 -14.84
C VAL A 42 4.21 1.97 -16.24
N GLU A 43 4.26 3.30 -16.38
CA GLU A 43 4.63 3.97 -17.63
C GLU A 43 6.15 4.02 -17.83
N PRO A 44 6.96 4.46 -16.84
CA PRO A 44 8.42 4.49 -17.00
C PRO A 44 9.10 3.11 -16.90
N TYR A 45 8.50 2.12 -16.23
CA TYR A 45 9.11 0.82 -15.97
C TYR A 45 8.12 -0.35 -16.20
N ASP A 46 8.64 -1.49 -16.66
CA ASP A 46 7.83 -2.69 -16.85
C ASP A 46 7.73 -3.55 -15.57
N GLU A 47 8.76 -3.52 -14.73
CA GLU A 47 8.94 -4.42 -13.59
C GLU A 47 9.61 -3.70 -12.42
N ILE A 48 9.37 -4.19 -11.19
CA ILE A 48 10.00 -3.69 -9.96
C ILE A 48 10.39 -4.85 -9.04
N GLU A 49 11.51 -4.71 -8.34
CA GLU A 49 11.91 -5.65 -7.30
C GLU A 49 11.00 -5.49 -6.06
N PRO A 50 10.48 -6.58 -5.46
CA PRO A 50 9.68 -6.52 -4.23
C PRO A 50 10.35 -5.75 -3.09
N GLU A 51 11.68 -5.88 -2.96
CA GLU A 51 12.46 -5.19 -1.92
C GLU A 51 12.52 -3.68 -2.16
N GLN A 52 12.56 -3.25 -3.42
CA GLN A 52 12.55 -1.83 -3.78
C GLN A 52 11.27 -1.13 -3.33
N ILE A 53 10.11 -1.81 -3.41
CA ILE A 53 8.84 -1.29 -2.89
C ILE A 53 8.95 -1.02 -1.37
N LEU A 54 9.55 -1.95 -0.62
CA LEU A 54 9.73 -1.78 0.83
C LEU A 54 10.67 -0.61 1.15
N LYS A 55 11.77 -0.48 0.39
CA LYS A 55 12.74 0.63 0.55
C LYS A 55 12.10 1.99 0.27
N GLU A 56 11.29 2.10 -0.77
CA GLU A 56 10.59 3.36 -1.09
C GLU A 56 9.57 3.77 -0.02
N ILE A 57 9.02 2.82 0.74
CA ILE A 57 8.07 3.10 1.81
C ILE A 57 8.77 3.49 3.11
N PHE A 58 9.78 2.72 3.51
CA PHE A 58 10.36 2.79 4.86
C PHE A 58 11.72 3.49 4.94
N GLU A 59 12.34 3.80 3.79
CA GLU A 59 13.64 4.45 3.57
C GLU A 59 14.84 3.69 4.20
N ASP A 60 14.80 3.44 5.50
CA ASP A 60 15.80 2.74 6.28
C ASP A 60 15.22 1.43 6.83
N ILE A 61 15.54 0.29 6.22
CA ILE A 61 15.22 -1.04 6.77
C ILE A 61 16.37 -1.49 7.65
N ASP A 62 16.10 -1.76 8.93
CA ASP A 62 17.14 -2.16 9.88
C ASP A 62 17.47 -3.67 9.80
N GLU A 63 18.52 -4.09 10.52
CA GLU A 63 18.94 -5.50 10.54
C GLU A 63 17.90 -6.45 11.16
N HIS A 64 17.07 -5.94 12.07
CA HIS A 64 16.01 -6.70 12.73
C HIS A 64 14.81 -6.90 11.82
N GLU A 65 14.61 -6.04 10.82
CA GLU A 65 13.58 -6.14 9.78
C GLU A 65 14.06 -6.91 8.55
N ALA A 66 15.34 -6.78 8.18
CA ALA A 66 15.93 -7.42 7.01
C ALA A 66 15.80 -8.96 7.05
N SER A 67 16.10 -9.59 8.19
CA SER A 67 16.01 -11.06 8.31
C SER A 67 14.56 -11.57 8.17
N PRO A 68 13.55 -10.99 8.87
CA PRO A 68 12.14 -11.33 8.63
C PRO A 68 11.68 -11.13 7.18
N ILE A 69 12.11 -10.05 6.51
CA ILE A 69 11.78 -9.80 5.10
C ILE A 69 12.33 -10.92 4.23
N HIS A 70 13.63 -11.22 4.35
CA HIS A 70 14.26 -12.29 3.59
C HIS A 70 13.58 -13.64 3.82
N ASN A 71 13.33 -13.99 5.09
CA ASN A 71 12.64 -15.24 5.44
C ASN A 71 11.23 -15.31 4.84
N ALA A 72 10.50 -14.19 4.82
CA ALA A 72 9.17 -14.13 4.22
C ALA A 72 9.21 -14.29 2.70
N PHE A 73 10.21 -13.70 2.02
CA PHE A 73 10.40 -13.86 0.58
C PHE A 73 10.73 -15.31 0.21
N GLU A 74 11.69 -15.93 0.92
CA GLU A 74 12.06 -17.33 0.75
C GLU A 74 10.87 -18.27 1.01
N ALA A 75 10.21 -18.13 2.16
CA ALA A 75 9.10 -19.00 2.54
C ALA A 75 7.93 -18.96 1.55
N ASN A 76 7.69 -17.80 0.93
CA ASN A 76 6.60 -17.62 -0.03
C ASN A 76 7.05 -17.76 -1.50
N ASN A 77 8.32 -18.08 -1.76
CA ASN A 77 8.90 -18.15 -3.10
C ASN A 77 8.60 -16.88 -3.92
N VAL A 78 8.77 -15.72 -3.30
CA VAL A 78 8.53 -14.40 -3.93
C VAL A 78 9.38 -14.28 -5.20
N THR A 79 8.78 -13.79 -6.27
CA THR A 79 9.49 -13.57 -7.54
C THR A 79 10.46 -12.40 -7.43
N ASP A 80 11.58 -12.46 -8.14
CA ASP A 80 12.58 -11.38 -8.15
C ASP A 80 12.01 -10.08 -8.73
N LEU A 81 11.13 -10.18 -9.73
CA LEU A 81 10.53 -9.04 -10.44
C LEU A 81 9.00 -9.13 -10.52
N ILE A 82 8.33 -8.10 -10.00
CA ILE A 82 6.88 -7.91 -10.10
C ILE A 82 6.56 -7.15 -11.39
N ASN A 83 5.75 -7.75 -12.26
CA ASN A 83 5.33 -7.11 -13.50
C ASN A 83 4.28 -6.02 -13.25
N LEU A 84 4.66 -4.76 -13.46
CA LEU A 84 3.84 -3.59 -13.14
C LEU A 84 2.60 -3.50 -14.05
N LYS A 85 2.74 -3.83 -15.33
CA LYS A 85 1.61 -3.83 -16.29
C LYS A 85 0.54 -4.84 -15.92
N LEU A 86 0.93 -6.02 -15.44
CA LEU A 86 -0.01 -7.04 -14.95
C LEU A 86 -0.68 -6.57 -13.66
N MET A 87 0.09 -6.00 -12.73
CA MET A 87 -0.43 -5.49 -11.47
C MET A 87 -1.42 -4.33 -11.66
N ASN A 88 -1.10 -3.36 -12.52
CA ASN A 88 -1.91 -2.18 -12.78
C ASN A 88 -3.28 -2.52 -13.44
N LYS A 89 -3.40 -3.69 -14.08
CA LYS A 89 -4.71 -4.20 -14.56
C LYS A 89 -5.65 -4.62 -13.42
N THR A 90 -5.13 -4.78 -12.21
CA THR A 90 -5.91 -5.24 -11.06
C THR A 90 -6.63 -4.06 -10.40
N ALA A 91 -7.96 -4.12 -10.30
CA ALA A 91 -8.78 -3.05 -9.74
C ALA A 91 -8.40 -2.66 -8.29
N THR A 92 -7.88 -3.60 -7.49
CA THR A 92 -7.45 -3.36 -6.10
C THR A 92 -6.16 -2.55 -5.99
N ILE A 93 -5.37 -2.47 -7.06
CA ILE A 93 -4.20 -1.59 -7.14
C ILE A 93 -4.65 -0.16 -7.41
N LYS A 94 -5.60 0.02 -8.34
CA LYS A 94 -6.10 1.34 -8.72
C LYS A 94 -7.03 2.00 -7.70
N LYS A 95 -7.58 1.23 -6.76
CA LYS A 95 -8.58 1.74 -5.81
C LYS A 95 -8.30 1.22 -4.41
N HIS A 96 -8.43 2.10 -3.43
CA HIS A 96 -8.49 1.74 -2.02
C HIS A 96 -9.91 1.97 -1.50
N ARG A 97 -10.50 0.96 -0.85
CA ARG A 97 -11.84 1.05 -0.26
C ARG A 97 -11.73 1.02 1.25
N ILE A 98 -12.26 2.05 1.89
CA ILE A 98 -12.45 2.12 3.33
C ILE A 98 -13.93 1.89 3.60
N ARG A 99 -14.23 0.96 4.50
CA ARG A 99 -15.60 0.69 4.96
C ARG A 99 -15.65 0.84 6.47
N THR A 100 -16.55 1.70 6.92
CA THR A 100 -16.82 1.92 8.35
C THR A 100 -17.85 0.92 8.87
N GLU A 101 -17.94 0.77 10.19
CA GLU A 101 -18.96 -0.08 10.84
C GLU A 101 -20.40 0.37 10.54
N SER A 102 -20.62 1.68 10.38
CA SER A 102 -21.91 2.24 9.99
C SER A 102 -22.27 2.02 8.52
N GLY A 103 -21.38 1.39 7.75
CA GLY A 103 -21.59 1.09 6.33
C GLY A 103 -21.22 2.23 5.38
N ILE A 104 -20.65 3.34 5.87
CA ILE A 104 -20.09 4.39 5.00
C ILE A 104 -18.89 3.81 4.25
N GLU A 105 -18.91 3.97 2.93
CA GLU A 105 -17.81 3.55 2.06
C GLU A 105 -17.14 4.76 1.42
N ILE A 106 -15.82 4.79 1.50
CA ILE A 106 -14.98 5.77 0.81
C ILE A 106 -14.11 5.00 -0.18
N ILE A 107 -14.18 5.35 -1.46
CA ILE A 107 -13.37 4.72 -2.51
C ILE A 107 -12.39 5.78 -3.04
N LEU A 108 -11.11 5.55 -2.77
CA LEU A 108 -10.01 6.42 -3.16
C LEU A 108 -9.42 5.90 -4.49
N PRO A 109 -9.48 6.67 -5.58
CA PRO A 109 -8.79 6.33 -6.82
C PRO A 109 -7.28 6.63 -6.67
N LEU A 110 -6.46 5.60 -6.69
CA LEU A 110 -5.01 5.72 -6.46
C LEU A 110 -4.23 6.07 -7.74
N ASP A 111 -4.83 5.90 -8.92
CA ASP A 111 -4.19 6.13 -10.21
C ASP A 111 -4.28 7.57 -10.72
N ILE A 112 -4.94 8.45 -9.98
CA ILE A 112 -5.21 9.84 -10.38
C ILE A 112 -4.81 10.83 -9.27
N LEU A 113 -4.67 10.36 -8.02
CA LEU A 113 -4.52 11.22 -6.86
C LEU A 113 -3.31 10.80 -6.03
N ASP A 114 -2.59 11.81 -5.55
CA ASP A 114 -1.72 11.63 -4.40
C ASP A 114 -2.57 11.61 -3.11
N VAL A 115 -3.02 10.41 -2.76
CA VAL A 115 -4.03 10.20 -1.72
C VAL A 115 -3.51 10.58 -0.33
N GLN A 116 -2.20 10.55 -0.08
CA GLN A 116 -1.65 10.93 1.23
C GLN A 116 -1.91 12.39 1.60
N ASN A 117 -2.06 13.28 0.60
CA ASN A 117 -2.38 14.68 0.82
C ASN A 117 -3.90 14.94 0.95
N ILE A 118 -4.73 13.95 0.62
CA ILE A 118 -6.18 14.10 0.51
C ILE A 118 -6.92 13.46 1.69
N ILE A 119 -6.39 12.38 2.28
CA ILE A 119 -7.03 11.69 3.39
C ILE A 119 -6.10 11.60 4.59
N ASP A 120 -6.65 11.92 5.77
CA ASP A 120 -5.97 11.80 7.05
C ASP A 120 -6.90 11.02 8.00
N ILE A 121 -6.41 9.90 8.55
CA ILE A 121 -7.17 9.06 9.47
C ILE A 121 -6.47 9.08 10.81
N LYS A 122 -7.20 9.52 11.84
CA LYS A 122 -6.67 9.66 13.20
C LYS A 122 -7.52 8.90 14.18
N THR A 123 -6.87 8.22 15.10
CA THR A 123 -7.53 7.63 16.28
C THR A 123 -7.15 8.45 17.49
N ASP A 124 -8.14 9.01 18.18
CA ASP A 124 -7.89 9.78 19.40
C ASP A 124 -7.67 8.87 20.62
N ILE A 125 -7.29 9.47 21.76
CA ILE A 125 -7.03 8.75 23.02
C ILE A 125 -8.23 7.97 23.56
N ASN A 126 -9.44 8.26 23.09
CA ASN A 126 -10.67 7.56 23.48
C ASN A 126 -11.03 6.46 22.48
N GLY A 127 -10.18 6.18 21.49
CA GLY A 127 -10.41 5.19 20.44
C GLY A 127 -11.36 5.66 19.35
N ARG A 128 -11.71 6.96 19.29
CA ARG A 128 -12.54 7.46 18.19
C ARG A 128 -11.70 7.64 16.94
N VAL A 129 -12.13 7.00 15.85
CA VAL A 129 -11.54 7.15 14.53
C VAL A 129 -12.22 8.31 13.81
N SER A 130 -11.43 9.26 13.32
CA SER A 130 -11.87 10.37 12.47
C SER A 130 -11.18 10.27 11.12
N ILE A 131 -11.93 10.50 10.04
CA ILE A 131 -11.42 10.60 8.68
C ILE A 131 -11.60 12.05 8.23
N GLU A 132 -10.51 12.71 7.90
CA GLU A 132 -10.49 14.07 7.37
C GLU A 132 -10.17 14.01 5.86
N LEU A 133 -11.01 14.62 5.04
CA LEU A 133 -10.81 14.77 3.60
C LEU A 133 -10.38 16.21 3.30
N LYS A 134 -9.19 16.38 2.72
CA LYS A 134 -8.54 17.65 2.41
C LYS A 134 -8.43 17.83 0.90
N ASP A 135 -8.48 19.08 0.44
CA ASP A 135 -8.26 19.44 -0.97
C ASP A 135 -9.12 18.68 -1.99
N ILE A 136 -10.34 18.26 -1.60
CA ILE A 136 -11.25 17.44 -2.43
C ILE A 136 -12.05 18.23 -3.48
N GLY A 137 -11.80 19.54 -3.62
CA GLY A 137 -12.56 20.40 -4.53
C GLY A 137 -14.04 20.50 -4.15
N LYS A 138 -14.94 20.37 -5.13
CA LYS A 138 -16.39 20.54 -4.94
C LYS A 138 -17.06 19.20 -4.64
N ILE A 139 -17.84 19.17 -3.56
CA ILE A 139 -18.77 18.07 -3.29
C ILE A 139 -20.01 18.24 -4.17
N VAL A 140 -20.38 17.19 -4.89
CA VAL A 140 -21.60 17.08 -5.70
C VAL A 140 -22.42 15.93 -5.17
N GLU A 141 -23.73 16.15 -5.05
CA GLU A 141 -24.72 15.14 -4.64
C GLU A 141 -25.37 14.59 -5.93
N GLU A 142 -25.48 13.27 -6.05
CA GLU A 142 -26.21 12.57 -7.12
C GLU A 142 -27.62 12.18 -6.70
#